data_AF-A0A5C6D463-F1
#
_entry.id   AF-A0A5C6D463-F1
#
_cell.length_a   1.000
_cell.length_b   1.000
_cell.length_c   1.000
_cell.angle_alpha   90.00
_cell.angle_beta   90.00
_cell.angle_gamma   90.00
#
_symmetry.space_group_name_H-M   'P 1'
#
loop_
_entity.id
_entity.type
_entity.pdbx_description
1 polymer ?
#
loop_
_entity_poly.entity_id
_entity_poly.type
_entity_poly.pdbx_seq_one_letter_code
_entity_poly.pdbx_strand_id
1 'polypeptide(L)'
;MSSFLSGVRTADAKGMPEGNITLDQRAAETLGGATRFPSLTLGSESGIHGGCLMSWTRSGTRVPPISTPRDLFRKLFVTDNGSDLAASLDRLDLKDSILDAVQGDARSLQRQLGQRDKEKLLTDSRMAYQQMASMRLKHSSRP
;
A
#
# COMPACT_ATOMS: atom_id res chain seq x y z
N MET A 1 -22.95 2.07 0.11
CA MET A 1 -22.19 2.77 1.18
C MET A 1 -21.47 1.72 2.02
N SER A 2 -20.14 1.78 2.08
CA SER A 2 -19.28 0.81 2.79
C SER A 2 -19.14 1.20 4.27
N SER A 3 -19.06 0.21 5.17
CA SER A 3 -18.74 0.36 6.60
C SER A 3 -17.55 -0.54 7.00
N PHE A 4 -16.70 -0.85 6.02
CA PHE A 4 -15.50 -1.67 6.23
C PHE A 4 -14.60 -1.03 7.30
N LEU A 5 -14.14 -1.82 8.27
CA LEU A 5 -13.30 -1.42 9.42
C LEU A 5 -13.89 -0.38 10.39
N SER A 6 -15.06 0.20 10.15
CA SER A 6 -15.73 1.12 11.09
C SER A 6 -16.99 0.53 11.72
N GLY A 7 -17.69 -0.39 11.05
CA GLY A 7 -19.02 -0.87 11.46
C GLY A 7 -20.14 0.18 11.37
N VAL A 8 -19.79 1.46 11.14
CA VAL A 8 -20.68 2.61 11.05
C VAL A 8 -20.57 3.21 9.65
N ARG A 9 -21.71 3.38 8.98
CA ARG A 9 -21.75 4.08 7.68
C ARG A 9 -21.47 5.56 7.90
N THR A 10 -20.78 6.19 6.96
CA THR A 10 -20.46 7.63 7.05
C THR A 10 -21.72 8.51 7.21
N ALA A 11 -22.85 8.14 6.59
CA ALA A 11 -24.12 8.87 6.76
C ALA A 11 -24.68 8.79 8.19
N ASP A 12 -24.44 7.67 8.88
CA ASP A 12 -24.99 7.38 10.21
C ASP A 12 -24.02 7.77 11.33
N ALA A 13 -22.84 8.28 10.98
CA ALA A 13 -21.78 8.66 11.92
C ALA A 13 -22.17 9.84 12.81
N LYS A 14 -23.11 10.68 12.35
CA LYS A 14 -23.58 11.87 13.05
C LYS A 14 -24.39 11.44 14.29
N GLY A 15 -23.73 11.43 15.45
CA GLY A 15 -24.30 11.01 16.74
C GLY A 15 -23.60 9.79 17.36
N MET A 16 -22.68 9.16 16.64
CA MET A 16 -21.84 8.09 17.17
C MET A 16 -20.67 8.70 17.97
N PRO A 17 -20.36 8.21 19.19
CA PRO A 17 -19.29 8.77 20.03
C PRO A 17 -17.91 8.83 19.34
N GLU A 18 -17.59 7.81 18.52
CA GLU A 18 -16.34 7.71 17.79
C GLU A 18 -16.51 8.02 16.28
N GLY A 19 -17.67 8.52 15.87
CA GLY A 19 -18.00 8.78 14.46
C GLY A 19 -17.91 7.50 13.61
N ASN A 20 -17.25 7.60 12.45
CA ASN A 20 -16.96 6.46 11.58
C ASN A 20 -15.45 6.18 11.45
N ILE A 21 -14.67 6.46 12.50
CA ILE A 21 -13.24 6.13 12.50
C ILE A 21 -13.05 4.64 12.19
N THR A 22 -12.09 4.32 11.32
CA THR A 22 -11.78 2.93 10.99
C THR A 22 -10.73 2.36 11.94
N LEU A 23 -10.75 1.03 12.12
CA LEU A 23 -9.86 0.32 13.04
C LEU A 23 -8.37 0.59 12.80
N ASP A 24 -7.95 0.66 11.53
CA ASP A 24 -6.59 1.01 11.14
C ASP A 24 -6.20 2.43 11.57
N GLN A 25 -7.13 3.40 11.46
CA GLN A 25 -6.88 4.77 11.91
C GLN A 25 -6.88 4.89 13.43
N ARG A 26 -7.74 4.14 14.12
CA ARG A 26 -7.71 4.06 15.58
C ARG A 26 -6.39 3.47 16.10
N ALA A 27 -5.90 2.43 15.43
CA ALA A 27 -4.59 1.85 15.72
C ALA A 27 -3.47 2.86 15.46
N ALA A 28 -3.53 3.61 14.35
CA ALA A 28 -2.56 4.66 14.02
C ALA A 28 -2.52 5.79 15.06
N GLU A 29 -3.66 6.23 15.58
CA GLU A 29 -3.75 7.20 16.69
C GLU A 29 -3.09 6.68 17.97
N THR A 30 -3.25 5.39 18.25
CA THR A 30 -2.82 4.77 19.51
C THR A 30 -1.34 4.38 19.49
N LEU A 31 -0.85 3.91 18.35
CA LEU A 31 0.51 3.40 18.16
C LEU A 31 1.42 4.42 17.44
N GLY A 32 0.95 5.65 17.26
CA GLY A 32 1.68 6.70 16.55
C GLY A 32 3.08 6.90 17.15
N GLY A 33 4.11 6.74 16.31
CA GLY A 33 5.52 6.86 16.72
C GLY A 33 6.18 5.56 17.18
N ALA A 34 5.42 4.49 17.44
CA ALA A 34 5.98 3.15 17.70
C ALA A 34 6.34 2.39 16.41
N THR A 35 5.81 2.84 15.26
CA THR A 35 6.09 2.29 13.94
C THR A 35 6.61 3.38 13.02
N ARG A 36 7.41 2.99 12.00
CA ARG A 36 7.91 3.92 10.97
C ARG A 36 6.78 4.65 10.24
N PHE A 37 5.67 3.94 9.99
CA PHE A 37 4.46 4.50 9.39
C PHE A 37 3.26 4.17 10.30
N PRO A 38 2.56 5.17 10.85
CA PRO A 38 1.39 4.95 11.71
C PRO A 38 0.24 4.23 10.98
N SER A 39 0.12 4.44 9.67
CA SER A 39 -0.85 3.77 8.80
C SER A 39 -0.33 3.71 7.36
N LEU A 40 -0.66 2.65 6.63
CA LEU A 40 -0.46 2.51 5.19
C LEU A 40 -1.77 2.07 4.54
N THR A 41 -2.55 3.03 4.06
CA THR A 41 -3.78 2.74 3.31
C THR A 41 -3.40 2.46 1.87
N LEU A 42 -3.72 1.27 1.35
CA LEU A 42 -3.47 0.86 -0.04
C LEU A 42 -4.80 0.71 -0.77
N GLY A 43 -4.82 1.04 -2.05
CA GLY A 43 -6.04 0.89 -2.84
C GLY A 43 -5.99 1.68 -4.13
N SER A 44 -6.79 1.28 -5.11
CA SER A 44 -6.92 2.03 -6.35
C SER A 44 -7.76 3.29 -6.12
N GLU A 45 -7.35 4.43 -6.68
CA GLU A 45 -8.21 5.62 -6.85
C GLU A 45 -9.06 5.55 -8.12
N SER A 46 -8.74 4.60 -9.01
CA SER A 46 -9.54 4.32 -10.20
C SER A 46 -10.66 3.33 -9.86
N GLY A 47 -11.90 3.65 -10.27
CA GLY A 47 -13.09 2.83 -10.04
C GLY A 47 -14.36 3.64 -9.84
N ILE A 48 -15.50 2.96 -9.70
CA ILE A 48 -16.79 3.59 -9.41
C ILE A 48 -16.67 4.30 -8.05
N HIS A 49 -17.07 5.58 -7.99
CA HIS A 49 -16.95 6.46 -6.81
C HIS A 49 -15.52 6.78 -6.33
N GLY A 50 -14.53 6.78 -7.23
CA GLY A 50 -13.15 7.17 -6.88
C GLY A 50 -12.32 6.04 -6.25
N GLY A 51 -12.69 4.79 -6.51
CA GLY A 51 -11.89 3.61 -6.20
C GLY A 51 -12.17 2.95 -4.84
N CYS A 52 -11.21 2.17 -4.34
CA CYS A 52 -11.37 1.38 -3.12
C CYS A 52 -11.11 2.25 -1.89
N LEU A 53 -12.17 2.75 -1.28
CA LEU A 53 -12.13 3.61 -0.10
C LEU A 53 -12.34 2.77 1.15
N MET A 54 -11.32 2.67 2.01
CA MET A 54 -11.31 1.72 3.14
C MET A 54 -11.02 2.35 4.51
N SER A 55 -10.56 3.60 4.56
CA SER A 55 -10.04 4.23 5.78
C SER A 55 -10.62 5.63 6.00
N TRP A 56 -11.10 5.89 7.22
CA TRP A 56 -11.67 7.17 7.66
C TRP A 56 -11.11 7.57 9.02
N THR A 57 -10.75 8.85 9.14
CA THR A 57 -10.30 9.47 10.39
C THR A 57 -11.48 9.73 11.35
N ARG A 58 -11.18 10.09 12.60
CA ARG A 58 -12.18 10.49 13.61
C ARG A 58 -13.10 11.61 13.17
N SER A 59 -12.60 12.57 12.38
CA SER A 59 -13.39 13.67 11.83
C SER A 59 -14.29 13.25 10.66
N GLY A 60 -14.28 11.97 10.28
CA GLY A 60 -14.98 11.47 9.10
C GLY A 60 -14.29 11.84 7.79
N THR A 61 -13.07 12.39 7.84
CA THR A 61 -12.27 12.68 6.65
C THR A 61 -11.70 11.37 6.09
N ARG A 62 -11.86 11.18 4.78
CA ARG A 62 -11.30 10.05 4.04
C ARG A 62 -9.77 10.09 4.05
N VAL A 63 -9.14 8.94 4.28
CA VAL A 63 -7.69 8.77 4.12
C VAL A 63 -7.38 8.35 2.68
N PRO A 64 -6.60 9.14 1.91
CA PRO A 64 -6.24 8.77 0.54
C PRO A 64 -5.38 7.49 0.52
N PRO A 65 -5.67 6.53 -0.37
CA PRO A 65 -4.84 5.34 -0.50
C PRO A 65 -3.56 5.64 -1.30
N ILE A 66 -2.52 4.86 -1.05
CA ILE A 66 -1.38 4.71 -1.94
C ILE A 66 -1.85 3.84 -3.11
N SER A 67 -1.89 4.43 -4.30
CA SER A 67 -2.57 3.87 -5.47
C SER A 67 -1.68 3.09 -6.41
N THR A 68 -0.37 3.29 -6.34
CA THR A 68 0.59 2.55 -7.15
C THR A 68 1.59 1.79 -6.28
N PRO A 69 2.01 0.59 -6.70
CA PRO A 69 3.10 -0.11 -6.03
C PRO A 69 4.43 0.67 -6.04
N ARG A 70 4.67 1.52 -7.05
CA ARG A 70 5.85 2.39 -7.14
C ARG A 70 5.88 3.37 -5.96
N ASP A 71 4.75 4.02 -5.69
CA ASP A 71 4.65 4.98 -4.59
C ASP A 71 4.77 4.29 -3.23
N LEU A 72 4.19 3.09 -3.10
CA LEU A 72 4.34 2.27 -1.89
C LEU A 72 5.82 1.90 -1.67
N PHE A 73 6.50 1.40 -2.70
CA PHE A 73 7.91 1.03 -2.61
C PHE A 73 8.77 2.23 -2.24
N ARG A 74 8.57 3.36 -2.92
CA ARG A 74 9.28 4.61 -2.60
C ARG A 74 9.08 4.98 -1.14
N LYS A 75 7.83 4.95 -0.66
CA LYS A 75 7.52 5.25 0.74
C LYS A 75 8.20 4.28 1.71
N LEU A 76 8.20 2.98 1.41
CA LEU A 76 8.76 1.94 2.29
C LEU A 76 10.28 1.88 2.31
N PHE A 77 10.97 2.19 1.21
CA PHE A 77 12.39 1.86 1.07
C PHE A 77 13.29 3.05 0.76
N VAL A 78 12.75 4.17 0.29
CA VAL A 78 13.54 5.38 0.04
C VAL A 78 13.59 6.22 1.32
N THR A 79 14.80 6.63 1.71
CA THR A 79 15.07 7.41 2.94
C THR A 79 15.09 8.90 2.61
N ASP A 80 14.64 9.77 3.51
CA ASP A 80 14.54 11.23 3.31
C ASP A 80 15.90 11.97 3.34
N ASN A 81 17.01 11.24 3.35
CA ASN A 81 18.36 11.77 3.37
C ASN A 81 18.69 12.26 1.95
N GLY A 82 18.47 13.56 1.68
CA GLY A 82 18.44 14.15 0.33
C GLY A 82 19.63 13.90 -0.59
N SER A 83 20.80 13.47 -0.07
CA SER A 83 21.95 13.07 -0.92
C SER A 83 21.80 11.70 -1.57
N ASP A 84 21.01 10.79 -0.98
CA ASP A 84 20.77 9.43 -1.48
C ASP A 84 19.46 9.30 -2.27
N LEU A 85 18.58 10.31 -2.21
CA LEU A 85 17.28 10.29 -2.87
C LEU A 85 17.41 10.31 -4.38
N ALA A 86 18.26 11.19 -4.94
CA ALA A 86 18.46 11.28 -6.39
C ALA A 86 19.12 9.99 -6.92
N ALA A 87 20.17 9.49 -6.26
CA ALA A 87 20.83 8.23 -6.64
C ALA A 87 19.93 7.00 -6.46
N SER A 88 19.06 7.00 -5.43
CA SER A 88 18.06 5.94 -5.24
C SER A 88 17.01 6.01 -6.33
N LEU A 89 16.45 7.18 -6.64
CA LEU A 89 15.46 7.35 -7.71
C LEU A 89 16.04 7.03 -9.09
N ASP A 90 17.26 7.46 -9.39
CA ASP A 90 17.98 7.09 -10.62
C ASP A 90 18.20 5.58 -10.67
N ARG A 91 18.56 4.94 -9.54
CA ARG A 91 18.67 3.48 -9.45
C ARG A 91 17.31 2.78 -9.57
N LEU A 92 16.19 3.44 -9.27
CA LEU A 92 14.84 2.93 -9.41
C LEU A 92 14.28 3.11 -10.84
N ASP A 93 14.63 4.19 -11.53
CA ASP A 93 14.21 4.48 -12.91
C ASP A 93 15.13 3.82 -13.96
N LEU A 94 16.44 3.73 -13.68
CA LEU A 94 17.41 3.03 -14.53
C LEU A 94 17.25 1.50 -14.46
N LYS A 95 16.44 0.98 -13.52
CA LYS A 95 16.27 -0.44 -13.30
C LYS A 95 14.83 -0.88 -13.55
N ASP A 96 14.67 -1.58 -14.69
CA ASP A 96 13.83 -2.78 -14.83
C ASP A 96 14.03 -3.81 -13.68
N SER A 97 14.99 -3.60 -12.76
CA SER A 97 15.47 -4.48 -11.69
C SER A 97 14.87 -4.27 -10.27
N ILE A 98 13.88 -3.39 -10.03
CA ILE A 98 13.14 -3.40 -8.74
C ILE A 98 12.43 -4.74 -8.54
N LEU A 99 11.83 -5.26 -9.61
CA LEU A 99 11.21 -6.58 -9.64
C LEU A 99 12.25 -7.67 -9.31
N ASP A 100 13.44 -7.60 -9.91
CA ASP A 100 14.53 -8.54 -9.64
C ASP A 100 15.09 -8.42 -8.21
N ALA A 101 15.12 -7.22 -7.63
CA ALA A 101 15.54 -7.00 -6.26
C ALA A 101 14.51 -7.56 -5.26
N VAL A 102 13.22 -7.29 -5.47
CA VAL A 102 12.12 -7.89 -4.70
C VAL A 102 12.15 -9.42 -4.83
N GLN A 103 12.47 -9.95 -6.02
CA GLN A 103 12.62 -11.38 -6.22
C GLN A 103 13.87 -11.95 -5.53
N GLY A 104 14.98 -11.20 -5.48
CA GLY A 104 16.17 -11.55 -4.71
C GLY A 104 15.88 -11.66 -3.21
N ASP A 105 15.18 -10.66 -2.66
CA ASP A 105 14.79 -10.61 -1.24
C ASP A 105 13.75 -11.69 -0.92
N ALA A 106 12.74 -11.87 -1.77
CA ALA A 106 11.75 -12.94 -1.65
C ALA A 106 12.39 -14.33 -1.69
N ARG A 107 13.38 -14.57 -2.57
CA ARG A 107 14.14 -15.83 -2.61
C ARG A 107 15.01 -16.03 -1.37
N SER A 108 15.58 -14.95 -0.83
CA SER A 108 16.35 -15.02 0.42
C SER A 108 15.46 -15.41 1.60
N LEU A 109 14.30 -14.77 1.71
CA LEU A 109 13.31 -15.06 2.75
C LEU A 109 12.70 -16.47 2.59
N GLN A 110 12.43 -16.91 1.36
CA GLN A 110 11.96 -18.27 1.06
C GLN A 110 12.94 -19.35 1.57
N ARG A 111 14.24 -19.07 1.65
CA ARG A 111 15.23 -20.02 2.20
C ARG A 111 15.12 -20.19 3.71
N GLN A 112 14.55 -19.21 4.42
CA GLN A 112 14.42 -19.19 5.87
C GLN A 112 13.02 -19.62 6.37
N LEU A 113 12.04 -19.74 5.48
CA LEU A 113 10.64 -20.06 5.81
C LEU A 113 10.31 -21.56 5.77
N GLY A 114 9.26 -21.98 6.49
CA GLY A 114 8.70 -23.33 6.40
C GLY A 114 7.92 -23.57 5.09
N GLN A 115 7.67 -24.84 4.73
CA GLN A 115 7.16 -25.23 3.41
C GLN A 115 5.84 -24.54 3.00
N ARG A 116 4.90 -24.38 3.93
CA ARG A 116 3.62 -23.66 3.71
C ARG A 116 3.80 -22.17 3.42
N ASP A 117 4.72 -21.52 4.12
CA ASP A 117 4.97 -20.09 3.93
C ASP A 117 5.72 -19.81 2.63
N LYS A 118 6.56 -20.76 2.17
CA LYS A 118 7.21 -20.68 0.85
C LYS A 118 6.19 -20.65 -0.28
N GLU A 119 5.18 -21.52 -0.23
CA GLU A 119 4.14 -21.60 -1.27
C GLU A 119 3.31 -20.32 -1.33
N LYS A 120 2.94 -19.77 -0.16
CA LYS A 120 2.21 -18.51 -0.08
C LYS A 120 3.03 -17.35 -0.64
N LEU A 121 4.29 -17.22 -0.20
CA LEU A 121 5.18 -16.15 -0.64
C LEU A 121 5.48 -16.19 -2.15
N LEU A 122 5.64 -17.39 -2.72
CA LEU A 122 5.78 -17.59 -4.17
C LEU A 122 4.55 -17.14 -4.95
N THR A 123 3.36 -17.45 -4.42
CA THR A 123 2.08 -17.10 -5.05
C THR A 123 1.88 -15.59 -5.03
N ASP A 124 2.09 -14.96 -3.87
CA ASP A 124 1.96 -13.50 -3.70
C ASP A 124 2.96 -12.72 -4.58
N SER A 125 4.20 -13.21 -4.65
CA SER A 125 5.24 -12.61 -5.51
C SER A 125 4.84 -12.68 -7.00
N ARG A 126 4.34 -13.83 -7.47
CA ARG A 126 3.88 -13.99 -8.86
C ARG A 126 2.70 -13.09 -9.22
N MET A 127 1.75 -12.93 -8.31
CA MET A 127 0.60 -12.05 -8.54
C MET A 127 1.02 -10.59 -8.69
N ALA A 128 1.96 -10.12 -7.84
CA ALA A 128 2.51 -8.77 -7.96
C ALA A 128 3.18 -8.55 -9.32
N TYR A 129 3.94 -9.52 -9.83
CA TYR A 129 4.57 -9.47 -11.16
C TYR A 129 3.53 -9.35 -12.29
N GLN A 130 2.49 -10.19 -12.28
CA GLN A 130 1.46 -10.19 -13.32
C GLN A 130 0.68 -8.87 -13.33
N GLN A 131 0.37 -8.32 -12.16
CA GLN A 131 -0.38 -7.09 -12.02
C GLN A 131 0.44 -5.89 -12.54
N MET A 132 1.74 -5.83 -12.23
CA MET A 132 2.64 -4.80 -12.76
C MET A 132 2.89 -4.92 -14.27
N ALA A 133 3.06 -6.14 -14.80
CA ALA A 133 3.20 -6.35 -16.24
C ALA A 133 1.95 -5.87 -17.00
N SER A 134 0.76 -6.11 -16.43
CA SER A 134 -0.50 -5.61 -16.99
C SER A 134 -0.64 -4.08 -16.92
N MET A 135 -0.02 -3.43 -15.91
CA MET A 135 0.00 -1.96 -15.79
C MET A 135 0.94 -1.32 -16.83
N ARG A 136 2.07 -1.96 -17.16
CA ARG A 136 3.01 -1.52 -18.22
C ARG A 136 2.33 -1.50 -19.60
N LEU A 137 1.55 -2.53 -19.91
CA LEU A 137 0.77 -2.61 -21.15
C LEU A 137 -0.29 -1.50 -21.24
N LYS A 138 -0.93 -1.13 -20.13
CA LYS A 138 -1.94 -0.05 -20.11
C LYS A 138 -1.35 1.36 -20.24
N HIS A 139 -0.12 1.60 -19.77
CA HIS A 139 0.56 2.90 -19.93
C HIS A 139 1.18 3.10 -21.32
N SER A 140 1.55 2.03 -22.02
CA SER A 140 2.07 2.07 -23.40
C SER A 140 0.99 2.33 -24.47
N SER A 141 -0.29 2.33 -24.11
CA SER A 141 -1.42 2.42 -25.05
C SER A 141 -2.28 3.67 -24.87
N ARG A 142 -1.81 4.69 -24.14
CA ARG A 142 -2.43 6.02 -24.14
C ARG A 142 -1.67 6.94 -25.11
N PRO A 143 -2.34 7.54 -26.10
CA PRO A 143 -1.74 8.54 -26.98
C PRO A 143 -1.36 9.81 -26.23
#